data_AF-A0A7C5TRD9-F1
#
_entry.id   AF-A0A7C5TRD9-F1
#
_cell.length_a   1.000
_cell.length_b   1.000
_cell.length_c   1.000
_cell.angle_alpha   90.00
_cell.angle_beta   90.00
_cell.angle_gamma   90.00
#
_symmetry.space_group_name_H-M   'P 1'
#
loop_
_entity.id
_entity.type
_entity.pdbx_description
1 polymer ?
#
loop_
_entity_poly.entity_id
_entity_poly.type
_entity_poly.pdbx_seq_one_letter_code
_entity_poly.pdbx_strand_id
1 'polypeptide(L)'
;NLTPNVPGFAGLEAACRWLAGRDVGELHRRQLALRERLAGRLAELSGVRLWGYEPGAPAVGILSFTVDGRDNGELAAWLDRERGLGLRVGLHCAPAAHRRLGCFPAGTLRAGIGPFLDERDVDALVAALEEVVR
;
A
#
# COMPACT_ATOMS: atom_id res chain seq x y z
N ASN A 1 14.88 -31.89 -17.75
CA ASN A 1 15.57 -31.30 -16.57
C ASN A 1 15.54 -29.79 -16.68
N LEU A 2 14.71 -29.13 -15.88
CA LEU A 2 14.72 -27.67 -15.76
C LEU A 2 15.81 -27.28 -14.78
N THR A 3 16.65 -26.30 -15.15
CA THR A 3 17.59 -25.68 -14.20
C THR A 3 16.79 -25.02 -13.07
N PRO A 4 16.98 -25.42 -11.81
CA PRO A 4 16.24 -24.83 -10.70
C PRO A 4 16.61 -23.35 -10.50
N ASN A 5 15.68 -22.56 -9.96
CA ASN A 5 15.91 -21.16 -9.60
C ASN A 5 16.74 -21.06 -8.31
N VAL A 6 18.00 -21.50 -8.37
CA VAL A 6 18.93 -21.49 -7.23
C VAL A 6 19.07 -20.09 -6.60
N PRO A 7 19.24 -18.99 -7.37
CA PRO A 7 19.32 -17.65 -6.77
C PRO A 7 18.04 -17.24 -6.02
N GLY A 8 16.86 -17.59 -6.56
CA GLY A 8 15.59 -17.33 -5.90
C GLY A 8 15.43 -18.08 -4.58
N PHE A 9 15.87 -19.34 -4.53
CA PHE A 9 15.86 -20.12 -3.30
C PHE A 9 16.83 -19.57 -2.25
N ALA A 10 18.04 -19.19 -2.65
CA ALA A 10 19.01 -18.56 -1.75
C ALA A 10 18.49 -17.23 -1.17
N GLY A 11 17.84 -16.41 -2.00
CA GLY A 11 17.20 -15.16 -1.55
C GLY A 11 16.04 -15.40 -0.57
N LEU A 12 15.19 -16.39 -0.86
CA LEU A 12 14.10 -16.79 0.04
C LEU A 12 14.63 -17.30 1.39
N GLU A 13 15.68 -18.13 1.38
CA GLU A 13 16.31 -18.62 2.61
C GLU A 13 16.84 -17.45 3.45
N ALA A 14 17.52 -16.49 2.84
CA ALA A 14 18.01 -15.30 3.53
C ALA A 14 16.86 -14.49 4.16
N ALA A 15 15.75 -14.31 3.43
CA ALA A 15 14.56 -13.63 3.94
C ALA A 15 13.92 -14.39 5.12
N CYS A 16 13.81 -15.72 5.03
CA CYS A 16 13.30 -16.56 6.11
C CYS A 16 14.18 -16.47 7.36
N ARG A 17 15.51 -16.50 7.21
CA ARG A 17 16.45 -16.31 8.34
C ARG A 17 16.32 -14.91 8.95
N TRP A 18 16.14 -13.89 8.12
CA TRP A 18 15.92 -12.52 8.58
C TRP A 18 14.63 -12.41 9.42
N LEU A 19 13.54 -13.07 9.01
CA LEU A 19 12.29 -13.12 9.76
C LEU A 19 12.41 -13.95 11.05
N ALA A 20 13.08 -15.10 11.01
CA ALA A 20 13.24 -16.00 12.16
C ALA A 20 13.99 -15.36 13.33
N GLY A 21 14.87 -14.38 13.05
CA GLY A 21 15.57 -13.60 14.08
C GLY A 21 14.78 -12.43 14.67
N ARG A 22 13.48 -12.31 14.39
CA ARG A 22 12.64 -11.16 14.78
C ARG A 22 11.32 -11.61 15.40
N ASP A 23 10.72 -10.73 16.21
CA ASP A 23 9.33 -10.88 16.65
C ASP A 23 8.39 -10.48 15.50
N VAL A 24 7.78 -11.47 14.84
CA VAL A 24 6.80 -11.27 13.76
C VAL A 24 5.55 -10.55 14.28
N GLY A 25 5.17 -10.78 15.54
CA GLY A 25 4.06 -10.08 16.17
C GLY A 25 4.32 -8.58 16.30
N GLU A 26 5.54 -8.20 16.68
CA GLU A 26 5.95 -6.79 16.72
C GLU A 26 5.99 -6.14 15.34
N LEU A 27 6.54 -6.83 14.33
CA LEU A 27 6.52 -6.35 12.95
C LEU A 27 5.09 -6.11 12.46
N HIS A 28 4.18 -7.03 12.77
CA HIS A 28 2.78 -6.90 12.40
C HIS A 28 2.09 -5.73 13.12
N ARG A 29 2.31 -5.57 14.44
CA ARG A 29 1.78 -4.43 15.21
C ARG A 29 2.24 -3.10 14.65
N ARG A 30 3.55 -2.96 14.35
CA ARG A 30 4.11 -1.74 13.75
C ARG A 30 3.51 -1.46 12.37
N GLN A 31 3.41 -2.50 11.53
CA GLN A 31 2.80 -2.39 10.20
C GLN A 31 1.34 -1.90 10.29
N LEU A 32 0.55 -2.43 11.23
CA LEU A 32 -0.83 -1.98 11.45
C LEU A 32 -0.89 -0.56 11.99
N ALA A 33 -0.02 -0.19 12.93
CA ALA A 33 0.03 1.18 13.45
C ALA A 33 0.30 2.22 12.34
N LEU A 34 1.23 1.92 11.42
CA LEU A 34 1.48 2.77 10.26
C LEU A 34 0.30 2.80 9.28
N ARG A 35 -0.39 1.67 9.07
CA ARG A 35 -1.61 1.61 8.25
C ARG A 35 -2.71 2.50 8.83
N GLU A 36 -2.96 2.42 10.12
CA GLU A 36 -3.99 3.22 10.78
C GLU A 36 -3.63 4.71 10.81
N ARG A 37 -2.35 5.05 11.02
CA ARG A 37 -1.86 6.43 10.85
C ARG A 37 -2.14 6.95 9.45
N LEU A 38 -1.77 6.19 8.41
CA LEU A 38 -2.01 6.57 7.03
C LEU A 38 -3.52 6.72 6.76
N ALA A 39 -4.34 5.76 7.19
CA ALA A 39 -5.78 5.82 6.99
C ALA A 39 -6.42 7.05 7.65
N GLY A 40 -6.04 7.36 8.89
CA GLY A 40 -6.51 8.55 9.60
C GLY A 40 -6.15 9.84 8.86
N ARG A 41 -4.88 9.98 8.44
CA ARG A 41 -4.42 11.15 7.70
C ARG A 41 -5.07 11.29 6.33
N LEU A 42 -5.28 10.19 5.60
CA LEU A 42 -5.97 10.22 4.31
C LEU A 42 -7.46 10.56 4.46
N ALA A 43 -8.09 10.16 5.57
CA ALA A 43 -9.49 10.50 5.84
C ALA A 43 -9.71 12.00 6.09
N GLU A 44 -8.67 12.74 6.47
CA GLU A 44 -8.70 14.21 6.61
C GLU A 44 -8.64 14.94 5.26
N LEU A 45 -8.22 14.26 4.19
CA LEU A 45 -8.08 14.85 2.86
C LEU A 45 -9.41 14.81 2.11
N SER A 46 -9.94 16.00 1.80
CA SER A 46 -11.14 16.14 0.97
C SER A 46 -10.89 15.54 -0.42
N GLY A 47 -11.83 14.71 -0.89
CA GLY A 47 -11.70 14.00 -2.16
C GLY A 47 -10.88 12.71 -2.11
N VAL A 48 -10.35 12.30 -0.96
CA VAL A 48 -9.74 10.96 -0.81
C VAL A 48 -10.79 9.97 -0.29
N ARG A 49 -10.93 8.84 -0.98
CA ARG A 49 -11.83 7.76 -0.58
C ARG A 49 -11.04 6.49 -0.27
N LEU A 50 -11.20 5.96 0.93
CA LEU A 50 -10.67 4.65 1.33
C LEU A 50 -11.64 3.53 0.93
N TRP A 51 -11.10 2.40 0.44
CA TRP A 51 -11.87 1.25 -0.02
C TRP A 51 -11.61 0.03 0.84
N GLY A 52 -12.68 -0.61 1.34
CA GLY A 52 -12.57 -1.81 2.18
C GLY A 52 -11.84 -1.57 3.50
N TYR A 53 -11.78 -0.32 3.95
CA TYR A 53 -11.22 0.06 5.25
C TYR A 53 -12.35 0.15 6.28
N GLU A 54 -12.15 -0.54 7.40
CA GLU A 54 -13.00 -0.48 8.58
C GLU A 54 -12.07 -0.35 9.80
N PRO A 55 -12.15 0.74 10.57
CA PRO A 55 -11.30 0.94 11.74
C PRO A 55 -11.39 -0.23 12.73
N GLY A 56 -10.24 -0.76 13.13
CA GLY A 56 -10.16 -1.86 14.11
C GLY A 56 -10.50 -3.25 13.57
N ALA A 57 -10.90 -3.38 12.30
CA ALA A 57 -11.11 -4.69 11.69
C ALA A 57 -9.77 -5.44 11.46
N PRO A 58 -9.75 -6.78 11.50
CA PRO A 58 -8.57 -7.56 11.15
C PRO A 58 -8.04 -7.20 9.76
N ALA A 59 -6.75 -6.90 9.69
CA ALA A 59 -6.14 -6.28 8.53
C ALA A 59 -4.68 -6.71 8.37
N VAL A 60 -4.11 -6.37 7.21
CA VAL A 60 -2.66 -6.38 6.93
C VAL A 60 -2.22 -4.96 6.53
N GLY A 61 -0.93 -4.70 6.41
CA GLY A 61 -0.38 -3.41 5.95
C GLY A 61 -0.67 -3.06 4.50
N ILE A 62 -1.93 -3.04 4.08
CA ILE A 62 -2.39 -2.66 2.76
C ILE A 62 -3.52 -1.66 2.92
N LEU A 63 -3.48 -0.55 2.19
CA LEU A 63 -4.56 0.43 2.14
C LEU A 63 -4.88 0.78 0.69
N SER A 64 -6.14 0.62 0.29
CA SER A 64 -6.62 0.95 -1.05
C SER A 64 -7.40 2.25 -1.02
N PHE A 65 -7.10 3.17 -1.93
CA PHE A 65 -7.76 4.47 -1.98
C PHE A 65 -7.85 5.02 -3.41
N THR A 66 -8.72 6.01 -3.60
CA THR A 66 -8.83 6.81 -4.83
C THR A 66 -8.86 8.29 -4.46
N VAL A 67 -8.51 9.15 -5.41
CA VAL A 67 -8.58 10.60 -5.27
C VAL A 67 -9.54 11.14 -6.34
N ASP A 68 -10.55 11.89 -5.91
CA ASP A 68 -11.58 12.44 -6.78
C ASP A 68 -10.97 13.35 -7.85
N GLY A 69 -11.49 13.26 -9.08
CA GLY A 69 -11.00 14.05 -10.22
C GLY A 69 -9.60 13.67 -10.73
N ARG A 70 -9.00 12.59 -10.22
CA ARG A 70 -7.67 12.11 -10.66
C ARG A 70 -7.76 10.71 -11.26
N ASP A 71 -7.05 10.51 -12.37
CA ASP A 71 -6.79 9.16 -12.87
C ASP A 71 -5.77 8.46 -11.96
N ASN A 72 -6.06 7.21 -11.58
CA ASN A 72 -5.18 6.47 -10.67
C ASN A 72 -3.80 6.20 -11.30
N GLY A 73 -3.74 5.96 -12.61
CA GLY A 73 -2.51 5.65 -13.33
C GLY A 73 -1.60 6.86 -13.44
N GLU A 74 -2.17 8.01 -13.82
CA GLU A 74 -1.46 9.29 -13.87
C GLU A 74 -0.93 9.70 -12.49
N LEU A 75 -1.76 9.59 -11.45
CA LEU A 75 -1.36 9.92 -10.08
C LEU A 75 -0.26 8.98 -9.56
N ALA A 76 -0.36 7.67 -9.80
CA ALA A 76 0.71 6.74 -9.43
C ALA A 76 2.03 7.08 -10.14
N ALA A 77 1.96 7.43 -11.43
CA ALA A 77 3.13 7.75 -12.22
C ALA A 77 3.77 9.09 -11.80
N TRP A 78 2.96 10.07 -11.40
CA TRP A 78 3.44 11.33 -10.82
C TRP A 78 4.08 11.12 -9.45
N LEU A 79 3.46 10.34 -8.55
CA LEU A 79 4.01 10.01 -7.24
C LEU A 79 5.38 9.32 -7.35
N ASP A 80 5.53 8.38 -8.29
CA ASP A 80 6.79 7.70 -8.55
C ASP A 80 7.87 8.68 -9.07
N ARG A 81 7.58 9.43 -10.14
CA ARG A 81 8.59 10.30 -10.78
C ARG A 81 8.96 11.53 -9.97
N GLU A 82 7.97 12.19 -9.38
CA GLU A 82 8.16 13.52 -8.79
C GLU A 82 8.40 13.45 -7.27
N ARG A 83 8.01 12.34 -6.63
CA ARG A 83 8.12 12.18 -5.17
C ARG A 83 8.89 10.92 -4.76
N GLY A 84 9.24 10.03 -5.71
CA GLY A 84 9.92 8.76 -5.41
C GLY A 84 9.03 7.76 -4.67
N LEU A 85 7.70 7.88 -4.78
CA LEU A 85 6.73 7.09 -4.03
C LEU A 85 6.08 6.02 -4.93
N GLY A 86 6.57 4.78 -4.79
CA GLY A 86 6.08 3.64 -5.57
C GLY A 86 4.77 3.05 -5.03
N LEU A 87 3.67 3.27 -5.74
CA LEU A 87 2.36 2.66 -5.47
C LEU A 87 1.96 1.66 -6.56
N ARG A 88 1.06 0.73 -6.22
CA ARG A 88 0.40 -0.12 -7.22
C ARG A 88 -0.95 0.47 -7.57
N VAL A 89 -1.31 0.40 -8.85
CA VAL A 89 -2.57 0.90 -9.40
C VAL A 89 -3.31 -0.19 -10.15
N GLY A 90 -4.64 -0.14 -10.11
CA GLY A 90 -5.53 -0.93 -10.95
C GLY A 90 -6.38 -1.89 -10.13
N LEU A 91 -6.66 -3.06 -10.71
CA LEU A 91 -7.58 -4.06 -10.13
C LEU A 91 -6.90 -5.05 -9.19
N HIS A 92 -5.58 -4.95 -8.98
CA HIS A 92 -4.79 -5.79 -8.06
C HIS A 92 -5.02 -7.30 -8.21
N CYS A 93 -5.23 -7.79 -9.43
CA CYS A 93 -5.61 -9.17 -9.74
C CYS A 93 -6.92 -9.64 -9.08
N ALA A 94 -7.78 -8.72 -8.63
CA ALA A 94 -9.01 -8.97 -7.88
C ALA A 94 -10.26 -8.27 -8.48
N PRO A 95 -10.56 -8.41 -9.79
CA PRO A 95 -11.63 -7.67 -10.45
C PRO A 95 -13.03 -7.86 -9.81
N ALA A 96 -13.31 -9.05 -9.26
CA ALA A 96 -14.59 -9.31 -8.57
C ALA A 96 -14.74 -8.47 -7.29
N ALA A 97 -13.67 -8.30 -6.51
CA ALA A 97 -13.69 -7.45 -5.32
C ALA A 97 -13.89 -5.98 -5.69
N HIS A 98 -13.23 -5.50 -6.75
CA HIS A 98 -13.43 -4.13 -7.24
C HIS A 98 -14.86 -3.88 -7.74
N ARG A 99 -15.50 -4.87 -8.38
CA ARG A 99 -16.93 -4.78 -8.72
C ARG A 99 -17.82 -4.69 -7.48
N ARG A 100 -17.56 -5.54 -6.47
CA ARG A 100 -18.32 -5.54 -5.20
C ARG A 100 -18.18 -4.24 -4.42
N LEU A 101 -16.99 -3.65 -4.43
CA LEU A 101 -16.68 -2.38 -3.79
C LEU A 101 -17.23 -1.19 -4.58
N GLY A 102 -17.35 -1.30 -5.91
CA GLY A 102 -17.86 -0.24 -6.78
C GLY A 102 -16.77 0.63 -7.41
N CYS A 103 -15.52 0.16 -7.45
CA CYS A 103 -14.39 0.86 -8.08
C CYS A 103 -13.94 0.22 -9.40
N PHE A 104 -14.64 -0.79 -9.91
CA PHE A 104 -14.44 -1.30 -11.27
C PHE A 104 -14.99 -0.30 -12.31
N PRO A 105 -14.36 -0.10 -13.48
CA PRO A 105 -13.16 -0.77 -14.01
C PRO A 105 -11.83 -0.11 -13.61
N ALA A 106 -11.84 1.12 -13.11
CA ALA A 106 -10.64 1.92 -12.86
C ALA A 106 -9.73 1.35 -11.76
N GLY A 107 -10.30 0.63 -10.79
CA GLY A 107 -9.59 0.08 -9.66
C GLY A 107 -9.25 1.13 -8.62
N THR A 108 -8.11 0.96 -7.94
CA THR A 108 -7.64 1.88 -6.89
C THR A 108 -6.13 2.06 -6.97
N LEU A 109 -5.62 3.10 -6.32
CA LEU A 109 -4.27 3.10 -5.78
C LEU A 109 -4.19 2.15 -4.58
N ARG A 110 -3.02 1.57 -4.33
CA ARG A 110 -2.78 0.68 -3.20
C ARG A 110 -1.40 0.90 -2.59
N ALA A 111 -1.39 1.39 -1.36
CA ALA A 111 -0.21 1.49 -0.52
C ALA A 111 0.02 0.14 0.20
N GLY A 112 1.26 -0.35 0.15
CA GLY A 112 1.70 -1.54 0.87
C GLY A 112 2.78 -1.17 1.87
N ILE A 113 2.52 -1.43 3.14
CA ILE A 113 3.41 -1.08 4.25
C ILE A 113 4.29 -2.28 4.57
N GLY A 114 5.55 -2.22 4.16
CA GLY A 114 6.54 -3.25 4.45
C GLY A 114 7.18 -3.09 5.84
N PRO A 115 7.96 -4.09 6.29
CA PRO A 115 8.64 -4.05 7.59
C PRO A 115 9.78 -3.01 7.68
N PHE A 116 10.16 -2.42 6.54
CA PHE A 116 11.23 -1.43 6.44
C PHE A 116 10.70 0.01 6.41
N LEU A 117 9.39 0.20 6.28
CA LEU A 117 8.81 1.55 6.26
C LEU A 117 8.66 2.10 7.68
N ASP A 118 8.65 3.42 7.77
CA ASP A 118 8.41 4.17 8.99
C ASP A 118 7.44 5.35 8.80
N GLU A 119 7.26 6.12 9.86
CA GLU A 119 6.33 7.25 9.91
C GLU A 119 6.65 8.31 8.86
N ARG A 120 7.93 8.46 8.47
CA ARG A 120 8.34 9.46 7.47
C ARG A 120 7.86 9.07 6.08
N ASP A 121 7.80 7.77 5.78
CA ASP A 121 7.25 7.28 4.51
C ASP A 121 5.75 7.55 4.42
N VAL A 122 5.03 7.37 5.55
CA VAL A 122 3.60 7.72 5.65
C VAL A 122 3.41 9.23 5.47
N ASP A 123 4.19 10.03 6.17
CA ASP A 123 4.09 11.49 6.12
C ASP A 123 4.44 12.04 4.72
N ALA A 124 5.43 11.45 4.04
CA ALA A 124 5.78 11.80 2.66
C ALA A 124 4.63 11.53 1.68
N LEU A 125 3.95 10.38 1.81
CA LEU A 125 2.80 10.07 0.97
C LEU A 125 1.63 11.02 1.23
N VAL A 126 1.33 11.31 2.49
CA VAL A 126 0.24 12.23 2.85
C VAL A 126 0.52 13.63 2.32
N ALA A 127 1.74 14.16 2.51
CA ALA A 127 2.13 15.47 2.02
C ALA A 127 2.02 15.57 0.49
N ALA A 128 2.45 14.53 -0.24
CA ALA A 128 2.32 14.50 -1.70
C ALA A 128 0.84 14.50 -2.15
N LEU A 129 -0.04 13.79 -1.44
CA LEU A 129 -1.48 13.78 -1.75
C LEU A 129 -2.17 15.09 -1.39
N GLU A 130 -1.75 15.76 -0.30
CA GLU A 130 -2.21 17.11 0.08
C GLU A 130 -1.94 18.17 -1.01
N GLU A 131 -0.88 18.02 -1.80
CA GLU A 131 -0.60 18.88 -2.95
C GLU A 131 -1.55 18.63 -4.13
N VAL A 132 -2.08 17.41 -4.25
CA VAL A 132 -2.91 16.98 -5.37
C VAL A 132 -4.39 17.30 -5.13
N VAL A 133 -4.84 17.29 -3.87
CA VAL A 133 -6.24 17.57 -3.50
C VAL A 133 -6.54 19.05 -3.29
N ARG A 134 -5.51 19.90 -3.19
CA ARG A 134 -5.65 21.37 -3.20
C ARG A 134 -5.96 21.89 -4.60
#